data_AF-A0A2S1H0Y9-F1
#
_entry.id   AF-A0A2S1H0Y9-F1
#
_cell.length_a   1.000
_cell.length_b   1.000
_cell.length_c   1.000
_cell.angle_alpha   90.00
_cell.angle_beta   90.00
_cell.angle_gamma   90.00
#
_symmetry.space_group_name_H-M   'P 1'
#
loop_
_entity.id
_entity.type
_entity.pdbx_description
1 polymer ?
#
loop_
_entity_poly.entity_id
_entity_poly.type
_entity_poly.pdbx_seq_one_letter_code
_entity_poly.pdbx_strand_id
1 'polypeptide(L)' 'MNIKTVIISFIVIYILVSLPAILGIGYVIDWVPEATFLQKFKGYVIEGFTNNYLFKIVISIIVSVIFSFFLQKRNVKLD' A
#
# COMPACT_ATOMS: atom_id res chain seq x y z
N MET A 1 9.24 -12.96 -16.31
CA MET A 1 8.64 -12.30 -15.13
C MET A 1 8.77 -13.21 -13.92
N ASN A 2 9.54 -12.79 -12.91
CA ASN A 2 9.67 -13.57 -11.68
C ASN A 2 8.45 -13.30 -10.78
N ILE A 3 7.63 -14.32 -10.52
CA ILE A 3 6.40 -14.20 -9.72
C ILE A 3 6.68 -13.64 -8.32
N LYS A 4 7.84 -13.97 -7.72
CA LYS A 4 8.23 -13.45 -6.40
C LYS A 4 8.42 -11.94 -6.45
N THR A 5 9.04 -11.43 -7.52
CA THR A 5 9.24 -9.98 -7.71
C THR A 5 7.92 -9.25 -7.88
N VAL A 6 6.96 -9.83 -8.62
CA VAL A 6 5.61 -9.25 -8.77
C VAL A 6 4.89 -9.20 -7.43
N ILE A 7 4.90 -10.29 -6.65
CA ILE A 7 4.22 -10.34 -5.35
C ILE A 7 4.84 -9.34 -4.36
N ILE A 8 6.18 -9.31 -4.25
CA ILE A 8 6.85 -8.38 -3.35
C ILE A 8 6.59 -6.94 -3.76
N SER A 9 6.71 -6.61 -5.05
CA SER A 9 6.43 -5.26 -5.53
C SER A 9 4.97 -4.87 -5.31
N PHE A 10 4.02 -5.79 -5.54
CA PHE A 10 2.60 -5.56 -5.23
C PHE A 10 2.39 -5.18 -3.76
N ILE A 11 2.96 -5.96 -2.82
CA ILE A 11 2.84 -5.70 -1.38
C ILE A 11 3.42 -4.33 -1.03
N VAL A 12 4.63 -4.03 -1.52
CA VAL A 12 5.30 -2.76 -1.25
C VAL A 12 4.49 -1.58 -1.80
N ILE A 13 4.04 -1.66 -3.06
CA ILE A 13 3.25 -0.61 -3.69
C ILE A 13 1.93 -0.41 -2.95
N TYR A 14 1.25 -1.49 -2.54
CA TYR A 14 0.01 -1.40 -1.79
C TYR A 14 0.19 -0.67 -0.45
N ILE A 15 1.28 -0.98 0.28
CA ILE A 15 1.63 -0.27 1.51
C ILE A 15 1.87 1.22 1.22
N LEU A 16 2.67 1.53 0.19
CA LEU A 16 3.00 2.91 -0.18
C LEU A 16 1.76 3.73 -0.56
N VAL A 17 0.86 3.16 -1.36
CA VAL A 17 -0.40 3.81 -1.75
C VAL A 17 -1.34 3.98 -0.54
N SER A 18 -1.23 3.12 0.47
CA SER A 18 -2.02 3.22 1.70
C SER A 18 -1.47 4.25 2.69
N LEU A 19 -0.18 4.62 2.62
CA LEU A 19 0.47 5.52 3.58
C LEU A 19 -0.24 6.88 3.76
N PRO A 20 -0.65 7.60 2.69
CA PRO A 20 -1.34 8.88 2.87
C PRO A 20 -2.64 8.73 3.66
N ALA A 21 -3.36 7.62 3.47
CA ALA A 21 -4.54 7.33 4.27
C ALA A 21 -4.15 7.00 5.71
N ILE A 22 -3.15 6.15 5.94
CA ILE A 22 -2.68 5.79 7.30
C ILE A 22 -2.23 7.03 8.10
N LEU A 23 -1.67 8.04 7.44
CA LEU A 23 -1.20 9.28 8.06
C LEU A 23 -2.23 10.43 8.05
N GLY A 24 -3.41 10.19 7.48
CA GLY A 24 -4.45 11.20 7.28
C GLY A 24 -5.14 11.64 8.58
N ILE A 25 -5.64 12.87 8.58
CA ILE A 25 -6.43 13.49 9.64
C ILE A 25 -7.90 13.47 9.24
N GLY A 26 -8.81 13.23 10.18
CA GLY A 26 -10.25 13.23 9.91
C GLY A 26 -10.89 11.85 10.02
N TYR A 27 -10.24 10.94 10.74
CA TYR A 27 -10.83 9.64 11.07
C TYR A 27 -11.85 9.79 12.19
N VAL A 28 -12.87 8.92 12.21
CA VAL A 28 -13.91 8.95 13.25
C VAL A 28 -13.31 8.85 14.65
N ILE A 29 -12.21 8.08 14.79
CA ILE A 29 -11.49 7.89 16.05
C ILE A 29 -10.83 9.16 16.60
N ASP A 30 -10.64 10.19 15.78
CA ASP A 30 -10.13 11.50 16.22
C ASP A 30 -11.12 12.20 17.15
N TRP A 31 -12.42 12.00 16.90
CA TRP A 31 -13.53 12.64 17.60
C TRP A 31 -13.98 11.87 18.84
N VAL A 32 -13.33 10.74 19.17
CA VAL A 32 -13.62 9.95 20.37
C VAL A 32 -12.72 10.44 21.52
N PRO A 33 -13.29 11.13 22.53
CA PRO A 33 -12.50 11.75 23.59
C PRO A 33 -11.80 10.72 24.49
N GLU A 34 -12.37 9.53 24.69
CA GLU A 34 -11.78 8.45 25.50
C GLU A 34 -10.80 7.56 24.73
N ALA A 35 -10.60 7.78 23.43
CA ALA A 35 -9.73 6.94 22.62
C ALA A 35 -8.25 7.16 22.98
N THR A 36 -7.62 6.09 23.47
CA THR A 36 -6.18 6.07 23.75
C THR A 36 -5.35 6.21 22.47
N PHE A 37 -4.10 6.65 22.60
CA PHE A 37 -3.17 6.77 21.48
C PHE A 37 -3.02 5.45 20.70
N LEU A 38 -2.95 4.32 21.41
CA LEU A 38 -2.83 3.00 20.79
C LEU A 38 -4.09 2.62 19.99
N GLN A 39 -5.28 2.97 20.49
CA GLN A 39 -6.54 2.76 19.76
C GLN A 39 -6.59 3.61 18.50
N LYS A 40 -6.21 4.90 18.58
CA LYS A 40 -6.13 5.81 17.43
C LYS A 40 -5.18 5.27 16.36
N PHE A 41 -3.97 4.88 16.75
CA PHE A 41 -2.99 4.28 15.84
C PHE A 41 -3.53 3.02 15.14
N LYS A 42 -4.15 2.10 15.90
CA LYS A 42 -4.77 0.90 15.30
C LYS A 42 -5.88 1.26 14.32
N GLY A 43 -6.73 2.23 14.66
CA GLY A 43 -7.77 2.74 13.78
C GLY A 43 -7.21 3.27 12.47
N TYR A 44 -6.22 4.17 12.53
CA TYR A 44 -5.58 4.74 11.34
C TYR A 44 -4.95 3.70 10.43
N VAL A 45 -4.30 2.69 11.01
CA VAL A 45 -3.67 1.61 10.23
C VAL A 45 -4.74 0.78 9.53
N ILE A 46 -5.78 0.35 10.25
CA ILE A 46 -6.83 -0.50 9.70
C ILE A 46 -7.63 0.27 8.63
N GLU A 47 -8.09 1.48 8.93
CA GLU A 47 -8.82 2.31 7.97
C GLU A 47 -7.93 2.71 6.80
N GLY A 48 -6.67 3.05 7.05
CA GLY A 48 -5.70 3.38 6.02
C GLY A 48 -5.46 2.24 5.02
N PHE A 49 -5.55 0.98 5.45
CA PHE A 49 -5.47 -0.17 4.53
C PHE A 49 -6.81 -0.55 3.89
N THR A 50 -7.93 -0.40 4.58
CA THR A 50 -9.24 -0.89 4.12
C THR A 50 -10.03 0.15 3.32
N ASN A 51 -9.82 1.44 3.59
CA ASN A 51 -10.48 2.50 2.85
C ASN A 51 -10.07 2.45 1.36
N ASN A 52 -11.07 2.39 0.47
CA ASN A 52 -10.88 2.27 -0.98
C ASN A 52 -9.94 1.12 -1.39
N TYR A 53 -9.95 0.00 -0.66
CA TYR A 53 -9.04 -1.12 -0.87
C TYR A 53 -9.06 -1.64 -2.33
N LEU A 54 -10.23 -1.69 -2.97
CA LEU A 54 -10.35 -2.12 -4.38
C LEU A 54 -9.51 -1.26 -5.33
N PHE A 55 -9.57 0.06 -5.19
CA PHE A 55 -8.80 0.99 -6.00
C PHE A 55 -7.29 0.80 -5.79
N LYS A 56 -6.90 0.65 -4.52
CA LYS A 56 -5.50 0.40 -4.14
C LYS A 56 -4.98 -0.92 -4.70
N ILE A 57 -5.78 -1.99 -4.64
CA ILE A 57 -5.44 -3.29 -5.23
C ILE A 57 -5.23 -3.17 -6.73
N VAL A 58 -6.15 -2.53 -7.46
CA VAL A 58 -6.05 -2.37 -8.92
C VAL A 58 -4.78 -1.61 -9.30
N ILE A 59 -4.49 -0.50 -8.62
CA ILE A 59 -3.26 0.27 -8.86
C ILE A 59 -2.02 -0.59 -8.56
N SER A 60 -1.98 -1.26 -7.42
CA SER A 60 -0.84 -2.09 -7.04
C SER A 60 -0.60 -3.22 -8.03
N ILE A 61 -1.64 -3.84 -8.60
CA ILE A 61 -1.49 -4.85 -9.66
C ILE A 61 -0.85 -4.22 -10.89
N ILE A 62 -1.40 -3.11 -11.40
CA ILE A 62 -0.90 -2.46 -12.62
C ILE A 62 0.57 -2.05 -12.44
N VAL A 63 0.90 -1.36 -11.35
CA VAL A 63 2.25 -0.85 -11.11
C VAL A 63 3.25 -1.98 -10.86
N SER A 64 2.87 -3.04 -10.12
CA SER A 64 3.77 -4.19 -9.86
C SER A 64 4.11 -4.98 -11.14
N VAL A 65 3.14 -5.13 -12.04
CA VAL A 65 3.34 -5.75 -13.35
C VAL A 65 4.27 -4.89 -14.22
N ILE A 66 4.00 -3.58 -14.34
CA ILE A 66 4.85 -2.65 -15.11
C ILE A 66 6.28 -2.64 -14.56
N PHE A 67 6.42 -2.53 -13.24
CA PHE A 67 7.72 -2.51 -12.57
C PHE A 67 8.50 -3.81 -12.81
N SER A 68 7.83 -4.95 -12.76
CA SER A 68 8.45 -6.25 -13.02
C SER A 68 8.94 -6.39 -14.46
N PHE A 69 8.19 -5.87 -15.45
CA PHE A 69 8.66 -5.81 -16.83
C PHE A 69 9.89 -4.91 -16.99
N PHE A 70 9.90 -3.76 -16.32
CA PHE A 70 11.04 -2.84 -16.35
C PHE A 70 12.30 -3.46 -15.77
N LEU A 71 12.20 -4.16 -14.62
CA LEU A 71 13.32 -4.88 -14.02
C LEU A 71 13.84 -6.01 -14.90
N GLN A 72 12.95 -6.77 -15.54
CA GLN A 72 13.36 -7.83 -16.47
C GLN A 72 14.17 -7.26 -17.64
N LYS A 73 13.72 -6.14 -18.22
CA LYS A 73 14.44 -5.47 -19.31
C LYS A 73 15.81 -4.93 -18.88
N ARG A 74 15.97 -4.51 -17.62
CA ARG A 74 17.26 -4.05 -17.09
C ARG A 74 18.26 -5.19 -16.92
N ASN A 75 17.83 -6.33 -16.39
CA ASN A 75 18.73 -7.48 -16.22
C ASN A 75 19.24 -8.01 -17.56
N VAL A 76 18.38 -8.07 -18.60
CA VAL A 76 18.77 -8.51 -19.95
C VAL A 76 19.81 -7.58 -20.63
N LYS A 77 19.97 -6.34 -20.17
CA LYS A 77 20.95 -5.39 -20.74
C LYS A 77 22.32 -5.41 -20.04
N LEU A 78 22.45 -6.12 -18.93
CA LEU A 78 23.68 -6.16 -18.13
C LEU A 78 24.46 -7.46 -18.30
N ASP A 79 23.93 -8.40 -19.11
CA ASP A 79 24.57 -9.64 -19.56
C ASP A 79 25.08 -9.48 -20.99
#